data_AF-A0A498NI46-F1
#
_entry.id   AF-A0A498NI46-F1
#
_cell.length_a   1.000
_cell.length_b   1.000
_cell.length_c   1.000
_cell.angle_alpha   90.00
_cell.angle_beta   90.00
_cell.angle_gamma   90.00
#
_symmetry.space_group_name_H-M   'P 1'
#
loop_
_entity.id
_entity.type
_entity.pdbx_description
1 polymer ?
#
loop_
_entity_poly.entity_id
_entity_poly.type
_entity_poly.pdbx_seq_one_letter_code
_entity_poly.pdbx_strand_id
1 'polypeptide(L)'
;MRDGSGLIDLGSVATEDGFIQRLKPLPSPVGNTDVLLSFSPCLPFSQPEDCTNVAACVIIRNHQDNRSINQYLNYGRHEGNKFSYNDSKKTLTVSYSMFPDSEPQTVVHYQCSPNHSITHSQSFSANGPLQMWVESPCACPNACALVDVGPGTIFLIILCLSVTAYFIIGSCALRPFRTSNGVQMAPEDNVWCMICHQLTERPDGGRRKRNYSLTDTL
;
A
#
# COMPACT_ATOMS: atom_id res chain seq x y z
N MET A 1 -10.39 7.63 14.25
CA MET A 1 -11.75 8.15 14.51
C MET A 1 -11.63 9.60 14.99
N ARG A 2 -12.65 10.46 14.79
CA ARG A 2 -12.52 11.91 15.07
C ARG A 2 -12.33 12.25 16.55
N ASP A 3 -12.74 11.34 17.42
CA ASP A 3 -12.64 11.36 18.89
C ASP A 3 -11.28 10.87 19.42
N GLY A 4 -10.37 10.38 18.56
CA GLY A 4 -9.04 9.94 18.98
C GLY A 4 -8.98 8.59 19.68
N SER A 5 -10.09 7.84 19.76
CA SER A 5 -10.19 6.51 20.39
C SER A 5 -9.42 5.41 19.66
N GLY A 6 -8.94 5.69 18.45
CA GLY A 6 -8.04 4.83 17.68
C GLY A 6 -8.22 4.96 16.17
N LEU A 7 -7.35 4.27 15.44
CA LEU A 7 -7.40 4.14 13.99
C LEU A 7 -7.80 2.70 13.63
N ILE A 8 -8.77 2.56 12.74
CA ILE A 8 -9.07 1.28 12.09
C ILE A 8 -8.63 1.45 10.64
N ASP A 9 -7.65 0.66 10.22
CA ASP A 9 -7.22 0.62 8.84
C ASP A 9 -8.00 -0.46 8.09
N LEU A 10 -8.90 -0.03 7.21
CA LEU A 10 -9.67 -0.92 6.35
C LEU A 10 -8.81 -1.59 5.27
N GLY A 11 -7.65 -1.02 4.92
CA GLY A 11 -6.70 -1.63 3.99
C GLY A 11 -6.16 -2.94 4.54
N SER A 12 -5.86 -2.97 5.84
CA SER A 12 -5.42 -4.16 6.56
C SER A 12 -6.50 -5.24 6.75
N VAL A 13 -7.77 -4.94 6.45
CA VAL A 13 -8.87 -5.92 6.45
C VAL A 13 -9.03 -6.60 5.08
N ALA A 14 -8.60 -5.93 4.01
CA ALA A 14 -8.64 -6.47 2.65
C ALA A 14 -7.49 -7.46 2.40
N THR A 15 -7.65 -8.29 1.37
CA THR A 15 -6.57 -9.13 0.82
C THR A 15 -5.55 -8.28 0.06
N GLU A 16 -4.43 -8.87 -0.33
CA GLU A 16 -3.34 -8.19 -1.04
C GLU A 16 -3.78 -7.52 -2.35
N ASP A 17 -4.81 -8.04 -3.01
CA ASP A 17 -5.42 -7.44 -4.22
C ASP A 17 -6.42 -6.32 -3.90
N GLY A 18 -6.57 -5.96 -2.62
CA GLY A 18 -7.42 -4.87 -2.15
C GLY A 18 -8.90 -5.23 -2.04
N PHE A 19 -9.28 -6.49 -2.24
CA PHE A 19 -10.66 -6.95 -2.13
C PHE A 19 -10.92 -7.54 -0.73
N ILE A 20 -12.14 -7.44 -0.22
CA ILE A 20 -12.57 -8.35 0.87
C ILE A 20 -13.17 -9.61 0.25
N GLN A 21 -13.85 -9.44 -0.88
CA GLN A 21 -14.41 -10.54 -1.65
C GLN A 21 -14.33 -10.25 -3.13
N ARG A 22 -14.00 -11.28 -3.91
CA ARG A 22 -13.95 -11.21 -5.36
C ARG A 22 -14.73 -12.38 -5.94
N LEU A 23 -15.74 -12.07 -6.75
CA LEU A 23 -16.63 -13.05 -7.38
C LEU A 23 -17.20 -14.08 -6.38
N LYS A 24 -17.53 -13.65 -5.16
CA LYS A 24 -18.09 -14.52 -4.13
C LYS A 24 -19.55 -14.84 -4.46
N PRO A 25 -19.96 -16.12 -4.53
CA PRO A 25 -21.36 -16.48 -4.72
C PRO A 25 -22.21 -16.07 -3.51
N LEU A 26 -23.31 -15.38 -3.78
CA LEU A 26 -24.36 -15.05 -2.82
C LEU A 26 -25.52 -16.03 -2.98
N PRO A 27 -26.18 -16.42 -1.88
CA PRO A 27 -27.39 -17.25 -1.95
C PRO A 27 -28.50 -16.51 -2.70
N SER A 28 -28.87 -17.03 -3.87
CA SER A 28 -29.97 -16.53 -4.69
C SER A 28 -31.26 -17.30 -4.39
N PRO A 29 -32.42 -16.63 -4.23
CA PRO A 29 -33.70 -17.31 -4.08
C PRO A 29 -34.21 -17.94 -5.38
N VAL A 30 -33.61 -17.64 -6.54
CA VAL A 30 -34.10 -18.07 -7.86
C VAL A 30 -33.15 -19.10 -8.47
N GLY A 31 -33.62 -20.33 -8.63
CA GLY A 31 -32.81 -21.53 -8.94
C GLY A 31 -32.08 -21.57 -10.29
N ASN A 32 -32.26 -20.58 -11.18
CA ASN A 32 -31.56 -20.49 -12.47
C ASN A 32 -30.61 -19.28 -12.56
N THR A 33 -30.33 -18.62 -11.43
CA THR A 33 -29.54 -17.39 -11.38
C THR A 33 -28.37 -17.53 -10.40
N ASP A 34 -27.16 -17.32 -10.87
CA ASP A 34 -25.98 -17.22 -10.00
C ASP A 34 -25.71 -15.75 -9.71
N VAL A 35 -25.66 -15.37 -8.43
CA VAL A 35 -25.33 -14.01 -8.02
C VAL A 35 -23.92 -14.01 -7.45
N LEU A 36 -23.04 -13.18 -7.99
CA LEU A 36 -21.66 -13.04 -7.55
C LEU A 36 -21.40 -11.61 -7.06
N LEU A 37 -20.68 -11.48 -5.95
CA LEU A 37 -20.28 -10.20 -5.36
C LEU A 37 -18.78 -9.98 -5.51
N SER A 38 -18.40 -8.78 -5.94
CA SER A 38 -17.04 -8.27 -5.78
C SER A 38 -17.09 -6.99 -4.95
N PHE A 39 -16.28 -6.91 -3.89
CA PHE A 39 -16.25 -5.78 -2.96
C PHE A 39 -14.81 -5.45 -2.57
N SER A 40 -14.44 -4.16 -2.72
CA SER A 40 -13.19 -3.58 -2.24
C SER A 40 -13.48 -2.39 -1.34
N PRO A 41 -12.93 -2.34 -0.11
CA PRO A 41 -13.25 -1.30 0.87
C PRO A 41 -12.47 0.00 0.66
N CYS A 42 -11.30 -0.06 0.02
CA CYS A 42 -10.38 1.09 -0.06
C CYS A 42 -10.06 1.52 -1.49
N LEU A 43 -9.99 0.58 -2.43
CA LEU A 43 -9.57 0.86 -3.79
C LEU A 43 -10.78 0.80 -4.73
N PRO A 44 -11.00 1.82 -5.58
CA PRO A 44 -11.99 1.70 -6.64
C PRO A 44 -11.52 0.64 -7.64
N PHE A 45 -12.45 -0.19 -8.10
CA PHE A 45 -12.18 -1.13 -9.20
C PHE A 45 -13.21 -0.96 -10.31
N SER A 46 -12.88 -1.53 -11.47
CA SER A 46 -13.78 -1.56 -12.62
C SER A 46 -13.99 -2.98 -13.13
N GLN A 47 -15.22 -3.29 -13.48
CA GLN A 47 -15.68 -4.49 -14.17
C GLN A 47 -16.46 -4.05 -15.42
N PRO A 48 -16.84 -4.98 -16.33
CA PRO A 48 -17.59 -4.64 -17.53
C PRO A 48 -18.89 -3.86 -17.24
N GLU A 49 -19.37 -3.13 -18.25
CA GLU A 49 -20.64 -2.41 -18.23
C GLU A 49 -20.71 -1.32 -17.14
N ASP A 50 -21.69 -1.41 -16.23
CA ASP A 50 -22.05 -0.34 -15.29
C ASP A 50 -21.18 -0.29 -14.04
N CYS A 51 -20.28 -1.25 -13.85
CA CYS A 51 -19.38 -1.32 -12.69
C CYS A 51 -18.06 -0.58 -12.94
N THR A 52 -18.11 0.73 -13.17
CA THR A 52 -16.93 1.59 -13.38
C THR A 52 -16.60 2.45 -12.15
N ASN A 53 -15.37 2.34 -11.64
CA ASN A 53 -14.91 3.02 -10.42
C ASN A 53 -15.85 2.82 -9.22
N VAL A 54 -16.16 1.56 -8.93
CA VAL A 54 -17.08 1.14 -7.87
C VAL A 54 -16.34 0.55 -6.68
N ALA A 55 -17.01 0.57 -5.52
CA ALA A 55 -16.60 -0.14 -4.32
C ALA A 55 -17.23 -1.53 -4.24
N ALA A 56 -18.44 -1.69 -4.78
CA ALA A 56 -19.17 -2.95 -4.84
C ALA A 56 -19.79 -3.17 -6.22
N CYS A 57 -19.63 -4.36 -6.77
CA CYS A 57 -20.28 -4.79 -8.00
C CYS A 57 -20.96 -6.15 -7.78
N VAL A 58 -22.23 -6.24 -8.17
CA VAL A 58 -22.98 -7.49 -8.17
C VAL A 58 -23.15 -7.95 -9.61
N ILE A 59 -22.85 -9.22 -9.85
CA ILE A 59 -22.97 -9.86 -11.16
C ILE A 59 -24.08 -10.90 -11.06
N ILE A 60 -25.14 -10.72 -11.83
CA ILE A 60 -26.23 -11.69 -11.94
C ILE A 60 -26.02 -12.46 -13.23
N ARG A 61 -25.81 -13.77 -13.13
CA ARG A 61 -25.70 -14.67 -14.28
C ARG A 61 -27.02 -15.42 -14.43
N ASN A 62 -27.74 -15.12 -15.49
CA ASN A 62 -28.95 -15.82 -15.85
C ASN A 62 -28.61 -16.91 -16.86
N HIS A 63 -28.95 -18.16 -16.54
CA HIS A 63 -28.79 -19.28 -17.47
C HIS A 63 -30.09 -19.48 -18.23
N GLN A 64 -30.10 -19.14 -19.52
CA GLN A 64 -31.24 -19.34 -20.41
C GLN A 64 -30.78 -20.05 -21.68
N ASP A 65 -31.40 -21.20 -22.00
CA ASP A 65 -31.19 -21.96 -23.25
C ASP A 65 -29.71 -22.12 -23.66
N ASN A 66 -28.88 -22.63 -22.74
CA ASN A 66 -27.45 -22.90 -22.95
C ASN A 66 -26.56 -21.65 -23.17
N ARG A 67 -27.09 -20.44 -22.94
CA ARG A 67 -26.34 -19.18 -22.93
C ARG A 67 -26.41 -18.55 -21.53
N SER A 68 -25.28 -18.01 -21.08
CA SER A 68 -25.20 -17.23 -19.85
C SER A 68 -25.20 -15.73 -20.18
N ILE A 69 -26.22 -15.02 -19.69
CA ILE A 69 -26.28 -13.56 -19.78
C ILE A 69 -25.82 -13.02 -18.42
N ASN A 70 -24.75 -12.26 -18.42
CA ASN A 70 -24.25 -11.58 -17.24
C ASN A 70 -24.81 -10.16 -17.21
N GLN A 71 -25.37 -9.76 -16.08
CA GLN A 71 -25.76 -8.38 -15.80
C GLN A 71 -24.88 -7.86 -14.68
N TYR A 72 -24.25 -6.70 -14.89
CA TYR A 72 -23.38 -6.06 -13.91
C TYR A 72 -24.11 -4.89 -13.28
N LEU A 73 -24.26 -4.92 -11.96
CA LEU A 73 -24.97 -3.91 -11.19
C LEU A 73 -24.00 -3.20 -10.26
N ASN A 74 -23.94 -1.87 -10.37
CA ASN A 74 -23.20 -1.03 -9.44
C ASN A 74 -23.93 -1.00 -8.09
N TYR A 75 -23.28 -1.53 -7.05
CA TYR A 75 -23.84 -1.63 -5.70
C TYR A 75 -23.20 -0.65 -4.71
N GLY A 76 -22.45 0.33 -5.21
CA GLY A 76 -21.90 1.41 -4.40
C GLY A 76 -20.57 1.91 -4.94
N ARG A 77 -20.36 3.22 -4.83
CA ARG A 77 -19.09 3.89 -5.11
C ARG A 77 -18.42 4.30 -3.80
N HIS A 78 -17.14 4.64 -3.87
CA HIS A 78 -16.41 5.19 -2.72
C HIS A 78 -16.78 6.66 -2.42
N GLU A 79 -17.28 7.36 -3.43
CA GLU A 79 -17.72 8.74 -3.31
C GLU A 79 -19.02 8.83 -2.50
N GLY A 80 -19.04 9.70 -1.48
CA GLY A 80 -20.22 9.88 -0.63
C GLY A 80 -20.38 8.82 0.47
N ASN A 81 -19.35 8.00 0.72
CA ASN A 81 -19.36 7.00 1.79
C ASN A 81 -19.61 7.62 3.17
N LYS A 82 -20.46 6.97 3.96
CA LYS A 82 -20.76 7.36 5.34
C LYS A 82 -20.16 6.35 6.31
N PHE A 83 -19.39 6.86 7.28
CA PHE A 83 -18.75 6.08 8.32
C PHE A 83 -19.47 6.33 9.65
N SER A 84 -19.86 5.28 10.35
CA SER A 84 -20.49 5.35 11.66
C SER A 84 -19.85 4.31 12.58
N TYR A 85 -19.24 4.77 13.67
CA TYR A 85 -18.66 3.87 14.67
C TYR A 85 -19.60 3.71 15.87
N ASN A 86 -19.85 2.47 16.27
CA ASN A 86 -20.59 2.15 17.49
C ASN A 86 -19.62 1.61 18.54
N ASP A 87 -19.36 2.42 19.57
CA ASP A 87 -18.40 2.07 20.62
C ASP A 87 -18.88 0.90 21.51
N SER A 88 -20.18 0.80 21.76
CA SER A 88 -20.75 -0.27 22.58
C SER A 88 -20.64 -1.65 21.92
N LYS A 89 -20.79 -1.71 20.59
CA LYS A 89 -20.66 -2.95 19.81
C LYS A 89 -19.26 -3.15 19.22
N LYS A 90 -18.35 -2.17 19.40
CA LYS A 90 -17.03 -2.12 18.75
C LYS A 90 -17.11 -2.44 17.26
N THR A 91 -18.10 -1.83 16.60
CA THR A 91 -18.43 -2.09 15.18
C THR A 91 -18.32 -0.80 14.38
N LEU A 92 -17.53 -0.81 13.32
CA LEU A 92 -17.48 0.26 12.31
C LEU A 92 -18.42 -0.09 11.17
N THR A 93 -19.43 0.74 10.94
CA THR A 93 -20.35 0.60 9.81
C THR A 93 -19.97 1.58 8.70
N VAL A 94 -19.82 1.07 7.48
CA VAL A 94 -19.57 1.87 6.28
C VAL A 94 -20.70 1.64 5.29
N SER A 95 -21.32 2.73 4.84
CA SER A 95 -22.43 2.72 3.89
C SER A 95 -21.98 3.29 2.55
N TYR A 96 -22.16 2.53 1.49
CA TYR A 96 -21.80 2.85 0.11
C TYR A 96 -23.06 3.08 -0.71
N SER A 97 -23.09 4.19 -1.43
CA SER A 97 -24.26 4.63 -2.21
C SER A 97 -23.90 4.62 -3.70
N MET A 98 -24.90 4.44 -4.58
CA MET A 98 -24.67 4.49 -6.02
C MET A 98 -24.38 5.94 -6.48
N PHE A 99 -25.09 6.90 -5.89
CA PHE A 99 -24.94 8.33 -6.13
C PHE A 99 -24.79 9.08 -4.80
N PRO A 100 -24.20 10.29 -4.81
CA PRO A 100 -24.24 11.18 -3.66
C PRO A 100 -25.70 11.39 -3.23
N ASP A 101 -25.98 11.22 -1.93
CA ASP A 101 -27.30 11.38 -1.29
C ASP A 101 -28.39 10.34 -1.63
N SER A 102 -28.07 9.29 -2.40
CA SER A 102 -29.00 8.16 -2.55
C SER A 102 -29.04 7.28 -1.30
N GLU A 103 -30.06 6.42 -1.21
CA GLU A 103 -30.04 5.33 -0.23
C GLU A 103 -28.82 4.42 -0.47
N PRO A 104 -28.19 3.91 0.61
CA PRO A 104 -27.03 3.06 0.48
C PRO A 104 -27.43 1.72 -0.14
N GLN A 105 -26.65 1.25 -1.09
CA GLN A 105 -26.86 -0.04 -1.77
C GLN A 105 -26.02 -1.14 -1.13
N THR A 106 -24.91 -0.80 -0.47
CA THR A 106 -24.09 -1.74 0.29
C THR A 106 -23.79 -1.17 1.67
N VAL A 107 -24.00 -1.98 2.70
CA VAL A 107 -23.69 -1.66 4.09
C VAL A 107 -22.77 -2.73 4.66
N VAL A 108 -21.62 -2.30 5.15
CA VAL A 108 -20.56 -3.18 5.66
C VAL A 108 -20.35 -2.91 7.13
N HIS A 109 -20.47 -3.96 7.94
CA HIS A 109 -20.25 -3.92 9.38
C HIS A 109 -18.92 -4.60 9.71
N TYR A 110 -17.91 -3.81 10.03
CA TYR A 110 -16.61 -4.29 10.51
C TYR A 110 -16.67 -4.49 12.01
N GLN A 111 -16.61 -5.73 12.45
CA GLN A 111 -16.67 -6.09 13.87
C GLN A 111 -15.30 -6.54 14.37
N CYS A 112 -14.86 -5.93 15.45
CA CYS A 112 -13.65 -6.35 16.15
C CYS A 112 -13.85 -7.77 16.73
N SER A 113 -13.07 -8.72 16.24
CA SER A 113 -13.11 -10.13 16.64
C SER A 113 -11.70 -10.72 16.53
N PRO A 114 -11.28 -11.66 17.38
CA PRO A 114 -10.00 -12.35 17.22
C PRO A 114 -9.98 -13.22 15.95
N ASN A 115 -11.15 -13.64 15.45
CA ASN A 115 -11.27 -14.48 14.27
C ASN A 115 -11.59 -13.64 13.04
N HIS A 116 -11.07 -14.08 11.89
CA HIS A 116 -11.46 -13.53 10.60
C HIS A 116 -12.64 -14.33 10.04
N SER A 117 -13.78 -13.66 9.83
CA SER A 117 -14.96 -14.28 9.21
C SER A 117 -15.72 -13.24 8.39
N ILE A 118 -16.34 -13.67 7.30
CA ILE A 118 -17.15 -12.78 6.46
C ILE A 118 -18.50 -13.45 6.20
N THR A 119 -19.57 -12.75 6.55
CA THR A 119 -20.95 -13.21 6.37
C THR A 119 -21.80 -12.15 5.66
N HIS A 120 -22.90 -12.58 5.04
CA HIS A 120 -23.80 -11.72 4.26
C HIS A 120 -25.24 -11.94 4.70
N SER A 121 -26.12 -11.05 4.25
CA SER A 121 -27.56 -11.26 4.33
C SER A 121 -27.94 -12.61 3.71
N GLN A 122 -28.84 -13.32 4.39
CA GLN A 122 -29.23 -14.69 4.03
C GLN A 122 -29.91 -14.79 2.66
N SER A 123 -30.50 -13.70 2.18
CA SER A 123 -31.04 -13.57 0.84
C SER A 123 -30.53 -12.29 0.18
N PHE A 124 -30.15 -12.41 -1.09
CA PHE A 124 -29.95 -11.26 -1.96
C PHE A 124 -31.32 -10.72 -2.40
N SER A 125 -31.53 -9.41 -2.27
CA SER A 125 -32.69 -8.71 -2.80
C SER A 125 -32.21 -7.57 -3.69
N ALA A 126 -32.64 -7.55 -4.95
CA ALA A 126 -32.28 -6.49 -5.88
C ALA A 126 -32.77 -5.10 -5.45
N ASN A 127 -33.80 -5.04 -4.59
CA ASN A 127 -34.47 -3.79 -4.18
C ASN A 127 -34.00 -3.28 -2.82
N GLY A 128 -33.05 -3.93 -2.16
CA GLY A 128 -32.60 -3.57 -0.81
C GLY A 128 -31.09 -3.52 -0.68
N PRO A 129 -30.57 -2.88 0.40
CA PRO A 129 -29.15 -2.81 0.63
C PRO A 129 -28.56 -4.20 0.89
N LEU A 130 -27.45 -4.49 0.22
CA LEU A 130 -26.62 -5.64 0.54
C LEU A 130 -25.94 -5.40 1.90
N GLN A 131 -26.24 -6.27 2.87
CA GLN A 131 -25.58 -6.23 4.17
C GLN A 131 -24.49 -7.29 4.25
N MET A 132 -23.32 -6.89 4.71
CA MET A 132 -22.22 -7.80 5.00
C MET A 132 -21.61 -7.50 6.38
N TRP A 133 -21.17 -8.55 7.05
CA TRP A 133 -20.47 -8.49 8.33
C TRP A 133 -19.07 -9.07 8.14
N VAL A 134 -18.08 -8.27 8.49
CA VAL A 134 -16.66 -8.61 8.40
C VAL A 134 -16.12 -8.60 9.82
N GLU A 135 -15.90 -9.78 10.35
CA GLU A 135 -15.18 -9.98 11.59
C GLU A 135 -13.69 -10.07 11.28
N SER A 136 -12.87 -9.29 11.97
CA SER A 136 -11.43 -9.34 11.79
C SER A 136 -10.71 -8.74 13.00
N PRO A 137 -9.51 -9.25 13.36
CA PRO A 137 -8.68 -8.58 14.36
C PRO A 137 -8.28 -7.18 13.90
N CYS A 138 -8.18 -6.94 12.59
CA CYS A 138 -7.84 -5.64 12.02
C CYS A 138 -8.99 -4.63 12.04
N ALA A 139 -10.21 -5.08 12.33
CA ALA A 139 -11.33 -4.17 12.62
C ALA A 139 -11.27 -3.59 14.05
N CYS A 140 -10.35 -4.07 14.89
CA CYS A 140 -10.13 -3.53 16.22
C CYS A 140 -9.28 -2.24 16.15
N PRO A 141 -9.59 -1.22 16.97
CA PRO A 141 -8.80 0.01 17.01
C PRO A 141 -7.32 -0.27 17.30
N ASN A 142 -6.43 0.26 16.47
CA ASN A 142 -4.97 0.18 16.57
C ASN A 142 -4.35 -1.22 16.46
N ALA A 143 -5.12 -2.26 16.12
CA ALA A 143 -4.61 -3.64 16.10
C ALA A 143 -3.74 -3.95 14.87
N CYS A 144 -4.16 -3.49 13.69
CA CYS A 144 -3.44 -3.70 12.43
C CYS A 144 -3.00 -2.38 11.79
N ALA A 145 -2.79 -1.34 12.59
CA ALA A 145 -2.23 -0.11 12.04
C ALA A 145 -0.84 -0.43 11.49
N LEU A 146 -0.68 -0.42 10.17
CA LEU A 146 0.63 -0.28 9.55
C LEU A 146 1.25 0.96 10.19
N VAL A 147 2.39 0.77 10.85
CA VAL A 147 3.15 1.88 11.41
C VAL A 147 3.59 2.71 10.21
N ASP A 148 2.80 3.75 9.93
CA ASP A 148 3.11 4.69 8.86
C ASP A 148 4.41 5.35 9.28
N VAL A 149 5.52 4.92 8.66
CA VAL A 149 6.84 5.50 8.86
C VAL A 149 6.78 6.88 8.27
N GLY A 150 6.33 7.83 9.08
CA GLY A 150 6.12 9.21 8.65
C GLY A 150 7.37 9.77 7.98
N PRO A 151 7.22 10.81 7.14
CA PRO A 151 8.33 11.36 6.38
C PRO A 151 9.52 11.73 7.28
N GLY A 152 9.28 12.21 8.50
CA GLY A 152 10.33 12.49 9.49
C GLY A 152 11.15 11.25 9.89
N THR A 153 10.51 10.09 10.06
CA THR A 153 11.18 8.82 10.36
C THR A 153 12.02 8.36 9.17
N ILE A 154 11.52 8.54 7.95
CA ILE A 154 12.29 8.26 6.72
C ILE A 154 13.54 9.15 6.66
N PHE A 155 13.42 10.45 6.91
CA PHE A 155 14.56 11.37 6.96
C PHE A 155 15.58 10.97 8.03
N LEU A 156 15.13 10.58 9.23
CA LEU A 156 16.01 10.11 10.30
C LEU A 156 16.76 8.82 9.92
N ILE A 157 16.07 7.86 9.28
CA ILE A 157 16.71 6.63 8.79
C ILE A 157 17.80 6.96 7.78
N ILE A 158 17.49 7.82 6.79
CA ILE A 158 18.47 8.25 5.78
C ILE A 158 19.66 8.96 6.43
N LEU A 159 19.41 9.87 7.38
CA LEU A 159 20.47 10.59 8.09
C LEU A 159 21.36 9.62 8.87
N CYS A 160 20.79 8.70 9.65
CA CYS A 160 21.54 7.69 10.38
C CYS A 160 22.40 6.83 9.44
N LEU A 161 21.84 6.36 8.31
CA LEU A 161 22.59 5.58 7.32
C LEU A 161 23.71 6.38 6.66
N SER A 162 23.50 7.67 6.40
CA SER A 162 24.53 8.54 5.82
C SER A 162 25.69 8.80 6.80
N VAL A 163 25.40 9.00 8.08
CA VAL A 163 26.39 9.21 9.13
C VAL A 163 27.20 7.94 9.36
N THR A 164 26.56 6.77 9.43
CA THR A 164 27.27 5.50 9.58
C THR A 164 28.16 5.19 8.37
N ALA A 165 27.66 5.42 7.15
CA ALA A 165 28.48 5.27 5.94
C ALA A 165 29.69 6.23 5.95
N TYR A 166 29.49 7.48 6.36
CA TYR A 166 30.58 8.45 6.50
C TYR A 166 31.65 8.00 7.51
N PHE A 167 31.23 7.52 8.69
CA PHE A 167 32.16 7.01 9.70
C PHE A 167 32.88 5.74 9.24
N ILE A 168 32.20 4.80 8.58
CA ILE A 168 32.81 3.57 8.05
C ILE A 168 33.83 3.91 6.97
N ILE A 169 33.47 4.75 5.98
CA ILE A 169 34.39 5.15 4.92
C ILE A 169 35.56 5.94 5.49
N GLY A 170 35.30 6.88 6.41
CA GLY A 170 36.34 7.67 7.07
C GLY A 170 37.30 6.81 7.90
N SER A 171 36.78 5.83 8.65
CA SER A 171 37.63 4.91 9.43
C SER A 171 38.38 3.90 8.58
N CYS A 172 37.82 3.43 7.45
CA CYS A 172 38.53 2.60 6.49
C CYS A 172 39.60 3.37 5.70
N ALA A 173 39.44 4.69 5.53
CA ALA A 173 40.40 5.55 4.84
C ALA A 173 41.57 6.03 5.72
N LEU A 174 41.48 5.84 7.05
CA LEU A 174 42.50 6.22 8.02
C LEU A 174 43.27 4.98 8.48
N ARG A 175 44.53 4.82 8.03
CA ARG A 175 45.41 3.79 8.59
C ARG A 175 46.26 4.37 9.72
N PRO A 176 46.28 3.75 10.91
CA PRO A 176 47.19 4.14 11.97
C PRO A 176 48.61 3.66 11.65
N PHE A 177 49.57 4.56 11.66
CA PHE A 177 51.00 4.23 11.55
C PHE A 177 51.74 4.67 12.81
N ARG A 178 52.71 3.86 13.25
CA ARG A 178 53.50 4.14 14.45
C ARG A 178 54.67 5.05 14.11
N THR A 179 54.76 6.17 14.82
CA THR A 179 55.92 7.07 14.79
C THR A 179 56.66 6.97 16.13
N SER A 180 57.92 7.45 16.18
CA SER A 180 58.71 7.46 17.42
C SER A 180 58.09 8.28 18.55
N ASN A 181 57.14 9.16 18.24
CA ASN A 181 56.43 10.03 19.19
C ASN A 181 54.98 9.57 19.47
N GLY A 182 54.58 8.38 19.01
CA GLY A 182 53.24 7.82 19.23
C GLY A 182 52.55 7.36 17.95
N VAL A 183 51.28 6.96 18.07
CA VAL A 183 50.44 6.54 16.92
C VAL A 183 49.82 7.77 16.29
N GLN A 184 50.06 7.99 14.99
CA GLN A 184 49.42 9.04 14.20
C GLN A 184 48.52 8.40 13.13
N MET A 185 47.43 9.08 12.79
CA MET A 185 46.51 8.65 11.72
C MET A 185 46.72 9.55 10.51
N ALA A 186 47.01 8.96 9.35
CA ALA A 186 47.07 9.67 8.07
C ALA A 186 46.04 9.06 7.11
N PRO A 187 45.41 9.90 6.26
CA PRO A 187 44.55 9.40 5.18
C PRO A 187 45.39 8.59 4.17
N GLU A 188 44.85 7.49 3.64
CA GLU A 188 45.50 6.78 2.54
C GLU A 188 45.44 7.58 1.23
N ASP A 189 46.62 7.79 0.61
CA ASP A 189 46.76 8.55 -0.65
C ASP A 189 45.93 7.94 -1.80
N ASN A 190 45.71 6.63 -1.79
CA ASN A 190 44.98 5.91 -2.84
C ASN A 190 43.48 6.25 -2.89
N VAL A 191 42.86 6.56 -1.74
CA VAL A 191 41.42 6.88 -1.66
C VAL A 191 41.14 8.27 -2.23
N TRP A 192 42.03 9.22 -1.97
CA TRP A 192 41.93 10.59 -2.48
C TRP A 192 42.30 10.69 -3.96
N CYS A 193 43.29 9.92 -4.42
CA CYS A 193 43.65 9.87 -5.83
C CYS A 193 42.52 9.33 -6.72
N MET A 194 41.74 8.34 -6.26
CA MET A 194 40.66 7.75 -7.06
C MET A 194 39.47 8.70 -7.26
N ILE A 195 39.09 9.47 -6.23
CA ILE A 195 38.02 10.48 -6.30
C ILE A 195 38.44 11.66 -7.18
N CYS A 196 39.68 12.12 -7.03
CA CYS A 196 40.24 13.17 -7.89
C CYS A 196 40.37 12.70 -9.35
N HIS A 197 40.77 11.45 -9.61
CA HIS A 197 40.86 10.90 -10.96
C HIS A 197 39.49 10.78 -11.63
N GLN A 198 38.47 10.29 -10.92
CA GLN A 198 37.11 10.19 -11.46
C GLN A 198 36.44 11.54 -11.73
N LEU A 199 36.77 12.58 -10.95
CA LEU A 199 36.34 13.95 -11.24
C LEU A 199 37.11 14.58 -12.41
N THR A 200 38.35 14.12 -12.66
CA THR A 200 39.20 14.58 -13.77
C THR A 200 38.86 13.87 -15.10
N GLU A 201 38.31 12.65 -15.04
CA GLU A 201 37.88 11.85 -16.20
C GLU A 201 36.42 12.11 -16.64
N ARG A 202 35.82 13.27 -16.31
CA ARG A 202 34.70 13.75 -17.13
C ARG A 202 35.28 14.22 -18.47
N PRO A 203 34.93 13.60 -19.61
CA PRO A 203 35.55 13.88 -20.89
C PRO A 203 34.97 15.17 -21.46
N ASP A 204 35.42 16.32 -20.96
CA ASP A 204 35.31 17.55 -21.73
C ASP A 204 36.52 17.66 -22.66
N GLY A 205 36.18 17.66 -23.95
CA GLY A 205 37.12 17.56 -25.04
C GLY A 205 38.15 18.70 -25.07
N GLY A 206 39.34 18.35 -25.54
CA GLY A 206 40.18 19.27 -26.29
C GLY A 206 41.60 19.47 -25.76
N ARG A 207 42.54 18.80 -26.45
CA ARG A 207 43.83 19.35 -26.93
C ARG A 207 44.71 20.13 -25.92
N ARG A 208 45.91 19.60 -25.65
CA ARG A 208 47.15 19.95 -26.39
C ARG A 208 48.39 19.19 -25.85
N LYS A 209 49.17 18.67 -26.79
CA LYS A 209 50.53 18.11 -26.61
C LYS A 209 51.49 19.12 -25.99
N ARG A 210 52.41 18.64 -25.14
CA ARG A 210 53.80 19.13 -25.12
C ARG A 210 54.74 18.01 -24.67
N ASN A 211 55.59 17.58 -25.62
CA ASN A 211 56.76 16.75 -25.37
C ASN A 211 57.84 17.61 -24.69
N TYR A 212 58.62 17.03 -23.77
CA TYR A 212 60.08 17.18 -23.75
C TYR A 212 60.73 15.98 -23.05
N SER A 213 61.78 15.47 -23.70
CA SER A 213 62.69 14.40 -23.27
C SER A 213 63.66 14.88 -22.19
N LEU A 214 64.10 13.96 -21.33
CA LEU A 214 65.37 14.11 -20.62
C LEU A 214 66.09 12.76 -20.58
N THR A 215 67.15 12.70 -21.37
CA THR A 215 68.24 11.72 -21.35
C THR A 215 69.15 11.93 -20.15
N ASP A 216 69.63 10.80 -19.61
CA ASP A 216 70.93 10.52 -19.00
C ASP A 216 71.44 11.19 -17.71
N THR A 217 71.64 10.29 -16.73
CA THR A 217 72.81 10.10 -15.83
C THR A 217 73.19 11.21 -14.85
N LEU A 218 73.11 10.90 -13.54
CA LEU A 218 74.19 10.26 -12.76
C LEU A 218 73.66 9.73 -11.43
#